data_AF-A0A940LDE2-F1
#
_entry.id   AF-A0A940LDE2-F1
#
_cell.length_a   1.000
_cell.length_b   1.000
_cell.length_c   1.000
_cell.angle_alpha   90.00
_cell.angle_beta   90.00
_cell.angle_gamma   90.00
#
_symmetry.space_group_name_H-M   'P 1'
#
loop_
_entity.id
_entity.type
_entity.pdbx_description
1 polymer ?
#
loop_
_entity_poly.entity_id
_entity_poly.type
_entity_poly.pdbx_seq_one_letter_code
_entity_poly.pdbx_strand_id
1 'polypeptide(L)' 'MNKRKNTVWWIGLIVGLFLINYIASKLHSRIDLTEEKRYSLTKTTRALVRNLKNDVTIHVFLRGDLPSVEFRKLSSST' A
#
# COMPACT_ATOMS: atom_id res chain seq x y z
N MET A 1 8.46 -39.93 -22.52
CA MET A 1 7.89 -38.89 -21.63
C MET A 1 6.36 -38.93 -21.74
N ASN A 2 5.69 -39.19 -20.63
CA ASN A 2 4.32 -39.70 -20.59
C ASN A 2 3.38 -38.51 -20.77
N LYS A 3 2.82 -38.31 -21.98
CA LYS A 3 2.07 -37.08 -22.33
C LYS A 3 0.98 -36.71 -21.31
N ARG A 4 0.29 -37.70 -20.72
CA ARG A 4 -0.71 -37.49 -19.64
C ARG A 4 -0.13 -36.89 -18.35
N LYS A 5 1.09 -37.28 -17.94
CA LYS A 5 1.77 -36.70 -16.77
C LYS A 5 2.14 -35.24 -17.01
N ASN A 6 2.60 -34.90 -18.21
CA ASN A 6 2.94 -33.52 -18.55
C ASN A 6 1.69 -32.62 -18.57
N THR A 7 0.55 -33.09 -19.10
CA THR A 7 -0.70 -32.32 -19.10
C THR A 7 -1.19 -32.03 -17.68
N VAL A 8 -1.18 -33.03 -16.78
CA VAL A 8 -1.57 -32.82 -15.37
C VAL A 8 -0.65 -31.83 -14.67
N TRP A 9 0.65 -31.88 -14.96
CA TRP A 9 1.62 -30.93 -14.42
C TRP A 9 1.34 -29.49 -14.87
N TRP A 10 1.06 -29.27 -16.16
CA TRP A 10 0.71 -27.95 -16.69
C TRP A 10 -0.59 -27.40 -16.09
N ILE A 11 -1.62 -28.25 -15.92
CA ILE A 11 -2.88 -27.85 -15.27
C ILE A 11 -2.62 -27.44 -13.81
N GLY A 12 -1.83 -28.22 -13.07
CA GLY A 12 -1.45 -27.88 -11.69
C GLY A 12 -0.72 -26.54 -11.59
N LEU A 13 0.17 -26.26 -12.55
CA LEU A 13 0.91 -25.00 -12.60
C LEU A 13 -0.03 -23.81 -12.85
N ILE A 14 -0.94 -23.93 -13.81
CA ILE A 14 -1.94 -22.88 -14.12
C ILE A 14 -2.83 -22.61 -12.90
N VAL A 15 -3.37 -23.66 -12.27
CA VAL A 15 -4.22 -23.52 -11.08
C VAL A 15 -3.44 -22.86 -9.94
N GLY A 16 -2.20 -23.27 -9.71
CA GLY A 16 -1.33 -22.67 -8.70
C GLY A 16 -1.08 -21.18 -8.95
N LEU A 17 -0.82 -20.80 -10.21
CA LEU A 17 -0.61 -19.41 -10.59
C LEU A 17 -1.84 -18.54 -10.32
N PHE A 18 -3.03 -19.03 -10.68
CA PHE A 18 -4.29 -18.34 -10.39
C PHE A 18 -4.52 -18.15 -8.89
N LEU A 19 -4.22 -19.18 -8.09
CA LEU A 19 -4.38 -19.12 -6.64
C LEU A 19 -3.45 -18.08 -6.01
N ILE A 20 -2.18 -18.07 -6.42
CA ILE A 20 -1.19 -17.08 -5.97
C ILE A 20 -1.62 -15.67 -6.35
N ASN A 21 -2.08 -15.47 -7.59
CA ASN A 21 -2.53 -14.16 -8.06
C ASN A 21 -3.76 -13.68 -7.27
N TYR A 22 -4.72 -14.57 -7.02
CA TYR A 22 -5.89 -14.26 -6.21
C TYR A 22 -5.51 -13.84 -4.78
N ILE A 23 -4.61 -14.58 -4.13
CA ILE A 23 -4.13 -14.25 -2.78
C ILE A 23 -3.39 -12.91 -2.78
N ALA A 24 -2.51 -12.67 -3.76
CA ALA A 24 -1.81 -11.40 -3.93
C ALA A 24 -2.78 -10.22 -4.16
N SER A 25 -3.89 -10.45 -4.88
CA SER A 25 -4.93 -9.42 -5.09
C SER A 25 -5.68 -9.07 -3.81
N LYS A 26 -5.79 -10.00 -2.85
CA LYS A 26 -6.43 -9.76 -1.56
C LYS A 26 -5.48 -9.15 -0.54
N LEU A 27 -4.21 -9.55 -0.56
CA LEU A 27 -3.18 -9.06 0.35
C LEU A 27 -2.39 -7.89 -0.27
N HIS A 28 -3.02 -6.72 -0.30
CA HIS A 28 -2.33 -5.47 -0.66
C HIS A 28 -1.47 -4.97 0.49
N SER A 29 -0.20 -5.39 0.53
CA SER A 29 0.79 -4.80 1.43
C SER A 29 1.44 -3.59 0.77
N ARG A 30 1.47 -2.44 1.47
CA ARG A 30 2.24 -1.27 1.06
C ARG A 30 3.43 -1.16 2.00
N ILE A 31 4.59 -1.62 1.52
CA ILE A 31 5.85 -1.48 2.24
C ILE A 31 6.38 -0.07 1.95
N ASP A 32 6.52 0.74 2.99
CA ASP A 32 7.19 2.04 2.91
C ASP A 32 8.71 1.81 2.82
N LEU A 33 9.28 2.02 1.64
CA LEU A 33 10.70 1.87 1.33
C LEU A 33 11.48 3.18 1.51
N THR A 34 10.86 4.24 2.06
CA THR A 34 11.58 5.49 2.32
C THR A 34 12.61 5.29 3.43
N GLU A 35 13.84 5.74 3.18
CA GLU A 35 15.00 5.57 4.07
C GLU A 35 14.74 6.12 5.48
N GLU A 36 13.92 7.15 5.57
CA GLU A 36 13.78 7.96 6.77
C GLU A 36 12.44 7.76 7.49
N LYS A 37 11.44 7.15 6.83
CA LYS A 37 10.04 7.02 7.31
C LYS A 37 9.45 8.30 7.92
N ARG A 38 10.00 9.47 7.54
CA ARG A 38 9.74 10.78 8.19
C ARG A 38 8.28 11.22 8.11
N TYR A 39 7.52 10.63 7.20
CA TYR A 39 6.11 10.94 6.97
C TYR A 39 5.14 9.95 7.64
N SER A 40 5.64 9.00 8.44
CA SER A 40 4.82 8.04 9.17
C SER A 40 4.49 8.51 10.60
N LEU A 41 3.23 8.30 11.02
CA LEU A 41 2.83 8.54 12.41
C LEU A 41 3.60 7.62 13.37
N THR A 42 4.04 8.19 14.50
CA THR A 42 4.63 7.39 15.58
C THR A 42 3.64 6.35 16.10
N LYS A 43 4.15 5.30 16.74
CA LYS A 43 3.30 4.26 17.36
C LYS A 43 2.29 4.87 18.35
N THR A 44 2.75 5.83 19.15
CA THR A 44 1.93 6.55 20.14
C THR A 44 0.83 7.35 19.47
N THR A 45 1.14 8.13 18.43
CA THR A 45 0.13 8.91 17.68
C THR A 45 -0.91 7.99 17.02
N ARG A 46 -0.48 6.87 16.45
CA ARG A 46 -1.39 5.88 15.85
C ARG A 46 -2.33 5.27 16.88
N ALA A 47 -1.84 4.96 18.09
CA ALA A 47 -2.68 4.46 19.16
C ALA A 47 -3.72 5.50 19.60
N LEU A 48 -3.32 6.77 19.69
CA LEU A 48 -4.22 7.85 20.09
C LEU A 48 -5.33 8.07 19.05
N VAL A 49 -4.97 8.17 17.76
CA VAL A 49 -5.94 8.34 16.66
C VAL A 49 -6.91 7.17 16.53
N ARG A 50 -6.46 5.92 16.76
CA ARG A 50 -7.34 4.73 16.70
C ARG A 50 -8.41 4.68 17.79
N ASN A 51 -8.21 5.38 18.90
CA ASN A 51 -9.13 5.40 20.03
C ASN A 51 -10.05 6.62 20.03
N LEU A 52 -9.97 7.49 19.01
CA LEU A 52 -10.91 8.61 18.89
C LEU A 52 -12.30 8.07 18.55
N LYS A 53 -13.30 8.48 19.35
CA LYS A 53 -14.71 8.11 19.17
C LYS A 53 -15.49 9.12 18.31
N ASN A 54 -14.92 10.30 18.10
CA ASN A 54 -15.56 11.39 17.38
C ASN A 54 -15.01 11.50 15.96
N ASP A 55 -15.77 12.14 15.08
CA ASP A 55 -15.35 12.41 13.71
C ASP A 55 -14.11 13.30 13.65
N VAL A 56 -13.20 12.96 12.73
CA VAL A 56 -11.94 13.69 12.51
C VAL A 56 -12.06 14.49 11.22
N THR A 57 -11.93 15.81 11.33
CA THR A 57 -11.84 16.68 10.16
C THR A 57 -10.37 16.87 9.79
N ILE A 58 -10.03 16.58 8.53
CA ILE A 58 -8.67 16.71 8.01
C ILE A 58 -8.64 17.89 7.03
N HIS A 59 -7.85 18.91 7.36
CA HIS A 59 -7.61 20.04 6.45
C HIS A 59 -6.33 19.79 5.64
N VAL A 60 -6.46 19.83 4.31
CA VAL A 60 -5.34 19.61 3.38
C VAL A 60 -4.99 20.93 2.71
N PHE A 61 -3.75 21.39 2.92
CA PHE A 61 -3.24 22.62 2.32
C PHE A 61 -2.41 22.26 1.08
N LEU A 62 -2.88 22.66 -0.11
CA LEU A 62 -2.21 22.37 -1.38
C LEU A 62 -1.55 23.59 -2.02
N ARG A 63 -1.87 24.81 -1.56
CA ARG A 63 -1.35 26.09 -2.09
C ARG A 63 -1.30 27.13 -0.97
N GLY A 64 -0.55 28.22 -1.17
CA GLY A 64 -0.33 29.29 -0.18
C GLY A 64 1.10 29.28 0.38
N ASP A 65 1.30 29.93 1.52
CA ASP A 65 2.60 29.93 2.20
C ASP A 65 2.83 28.59 2.93
N LEU A 66 3.26 27.58 2.16
CA LEU A 66 3.52 26.25 2.68
C LEU A 66 4.85 26.25 3.47
N PRO A 67 4.88 25.69 4.69
CA PRO A 67 6.01 25.79 5.61
C PRO A 67 7.29 25.12 5.12
N SER A 68 7.23 24.27 4.08
CA SER A 68 8.41 23.65 3.47
C SER A 68 8.39 23.75 1.95
N VAL A 69 9.58 23.79 1.35
CA VAL A 69 9.79 23.76 -0.11
C VAL A 69 9.37 22.40 -0.70
N GLU A 70 9.45 21.32 0.08
CA GLU A 70 9.03 19.98 -0.35
C GLU A 70 7.51 19.89 -0.56
N PHE A 71 6.70 20.53 0.30
CA PHE A 71 5.25 20.54 0.14
C PHE A 71 4.78 21.32 -1.10
N ARG A 72 5.55 22.32 -1.56
CA ARG A 72 5.26 23.05 -2.80
C ARG A 72 5.35 22.16 -4.04
N LYS A 73 6.26 21.18 -4.06
CA LYS A 73 6.42 20.24 -5.19
C LYS A 73 5.21 19.32 -5.37
N LEU A 74 4.49 18.99 -4.27
CA LEU A 74 3.28 18.17 -4.34
C LEU A 74 2.14 18.88 -5.09
N SER A 75 2.10 20.22 -5.05
CA SER A 75 1.04 21.01 -5.70
C SER A 75 1.08 20.99 -7.23
N SER A 76 2.24 20.67 -7.82
CA SER A 76 2.48 20.67 -9.27
C SER A 76 2.39 19.29 -9.92
N SER A 77 2.12 18.23 -9.15
CA SER A 77 2.04 16.84 -9.66
C SER A 77 0.61 16.35 -9.91
N THR A 78 -0.38 17.26 -9.94
CA THR A 78 -1.77 16.99 -10.37
C THR A 78 -2.07 17.82 -11.61
#